data_AF-A0A6N9HIM0-F1
#
_entry.id   AF-A0A6N9HIM0-F1
#
_cell.length_a   1.000
_cell.length_b   1.000
_cell.length_c   1.000
_cell.angle_alpha   90.00
_cell.angle_beta   90.00
_cell.angle_gamma   90.00
#
_symmetry.space_group_name_H-M   'P 1'
#
loop_
_entity.id
_entity.type
_entity.pdbx_description
1 polymer ?
#
loop_
_entity_poly.entity_id
_entity_poly.type
_entity_poly.pdbx_seq_one_letter_code
_entity_poly.pdbx_strand_id
1 'polypeptide(L)'
;MMAAHLAKLSGHDPLTIDQTIVMAATRKKLEHPIYEKALQHFPGDGSFVLRAAQDGYTVFGLRREGSIDMQVFHRRSAIEPVSRRPHWMQAMAGYRPVDVPAHLIPKTGSQYVYAAPKGQMTDGVPADIVLLRAGRTAPKFMLPPGEYTYGILK
;
A
#
# COMPACT_ATOMS: atom_id res chain seq x y z
N MET A 1 13.38 -21.70 -3.15
CA MET A 1 13.19 -20.77 -2.02
C MET A 1 14.56 -20.34 -1.53
N MET A 2 14.78 -19.04 -1.29
CA MET A 2 16.07 -18.52 -0.81
C MET A 2 16.48 -19.13 0.54
N ALA A 3 15.51 -19.34 1.43
CA ALA A 3 15.69 -19.98 2.74
C ALA A 3 16.37 -21.37 2.64
N ALA A 4 15.88 -22.25 1.76
CA ALA A 4 16.47 -23.58 1.57
C ALA A 4 17.93 -23.53 1.07
N HIS A 5 18.26 -22.53 0.25
CA HIS A 5 19.63 -22.33 -0.23
C HIS A 5 20.54 -21.78 0.87
N LEU A 6 20.05 -20.84 1.69
CA LEU A 6 20.76 -20.36 2.88
C LEU A 6 21.02 -21.49 3.89
N ALA A 7 20.04 -22.37 4.09
CA ALA A 7 20.20 -23.52 4.99
C ALA A 7 21.31 -24.45 4.51
N LYS A 8 21.36 -24.74 3.20
CA LYS A 8 22.43 -25.56 2.61
C LYS A 8 23.81 -24.93 2.74
N LEU A 9 23.92 -23.60 2.60
CA LEU A 9 25.20 -22.90 2.67
C LEU A 9 25.71 -22.69 4.10
N SER A 10 24.81 -22.40 5.03
CA SER A 10 25.17 -21.99 6.40
C SER A 10 25.06 -23.11 7.42
N GLY A 11 24.33 -24.20 7.13
CA GLY A 11 23.99 -25.23 8.10
C GLY A 11 22.96 -24.79 9.16
N HIS A 12 22.45 -23.57 9.08
CA HIS A 12 21.39 -23.06 9.95
C HIS A 12 20.02 -23.22 9.33
N ASP A 13 18.99 -23.41 10.14
CA ASP A 13 17.60 -23.39 9.69
C ASP A 13 17.03 -21.97 9.80
N PRO A 14 16.90 -21.22 8.69
CA PRO A 14 16.48 -19.82 8.74
C PRO A 14 14.96 -19.72 8.91
N LEU A 15 14.55 -18.85 9.83
CA LEU A 15 13.14 -18.47 9.97
C LEU A 15 12.61 -17.87 8.66
N THR A 16 11.55 -18.48 8.13
CA THR A 16 10.92 -18.10 6.87
C THR A 16 9.55 -17.47 7.11
N ILE A 17 9.42 -16.19 6.75
CA ILE A 17 8.21 -15.39 6.99
C ILE A 17 7.58 -14.99 5.65
N ASP A 18 6.28 -15.20 5.50
CA ASP A 18 5.51 -14.70 4.36
C ASP A 18 4.72 -13.43 4.74
N GLN A 19 4.98 -12.35 4.01
CA GLN A 19 4.35 -11.04 4.20
C GLN A 19 3.46 -10.61 3.02
N THR A 20 3.15 -11.53 2.11
CA THR A 20 2.62 -11.17 0.77
C THR A 20 1.20 -11.64 0.51
N ILE A 21 0.71 -12.66 1.21
CA ILE A 21 -0.60 -13.27 0.92
C ILE A 21 -1.74 -12.66 1.73
N VAL A 22 -1.52 -12.49 3.04
CA VAL A 22 -2.57 -12.07 3.98
C VAL A 22 -2.52 -10.56 4.19
N MET A 23 -2.74 -9.83 3.10
CA MET A 23 -2.82 -8.37 3.09
C MET A 23 -3.99 -7.88 2.24
N ALA A 24 -4.34 -6.61 2.43
CA ALA A 24 -5.35 -5.95 1.61
C ALA A 24 -4.95 -5.94 0.14
N ALA A 25 -5.91 -6.20 -0.75
CA ALA A 25 -5.72 -6.12 -2.20
C ALA A 25 -6.47 -4.91 -2.76
N THR A 26 -6.12 -4.52 -3.98
CA THR A 26 -6.81 -3.44 -4.72
C THR A 26 -8.30 -3.74 -4.91
N ARG A 27 -8.67 -5.03 -4.97
CA ARG A 27 -10.05 -5.49 -5.04
C ARG A 27 -10.26 -6.53 -3.96
N LYS A 28 -11.28 -6.35 -3.12
CA LYS A 28 -11.64 -7.25 -2.02
C LYS A 28 -11.75 -8.74 -2.44
N LYS A 29 -12.27 -9.02 -3.64
CA LYS A 29 -12.38 -10.39 -4.18
C LYS A 29 -11.04 -11.11 -4.40
N LEU A 30 -9.92 -10.37 -4.41
CA LEU A 30 -8.57 -10.92 -4.56
C LEU A 30 -7.88 -11.15 -3.22
N GLU A 31 -8.52 -10.77 -2.11
CA GLU A 31 -7.97 -10.96 -0.76
C GLU A 31 -8.14 -12.42 -0.34
N HIS A 32 -7.22 -12.90 0.51
CA HIS A 32 -7.32 -14.25 1.04
C HIS A 32 -8.64 -14.40 1.85
N PRO A 33 -9.40 -15.51 1.72
CA PRO A 33 -10.70 -15.65 2.38
C PRO A 33 -10.69 -15.50 3.91
N ILE A 34 -9.54 -15.76 4.54
CA ILE A 34 -9.37 -15.60 6.00
C ILE A 34 -9.12 -14.15 6.43
N TYR A 35 -8.74 -13.26 5.51
CA TYR A 35 -8.18 -11.95 5.82
C TYR A 35 -9.15 -11.10 6.64
N GLU A 36 -10.37 -10.88 6.14
CA GLU A 36 -11.35 -10.06 6.86
C GLU A 36 -11.77 -10.67 8.20
N LYS A 37 -11.91 -12.00 8.25
CA LYS A 37 -12.27 -12.70 9.50
C LYS A 37 -11.19 -12.52 10.56
N ALA A 38 -9.91 -12.63 10.17
CA ALA A 38 -8.80 -12.40 11.07
C ALA A 38 -8.76 -10.95 11.57
N LEU A 39 -8.97 -9.96 10.69
CA LEU A 39 -9.00 -8.55 11.09
C LEU A 39 -10.14 -8.22 12.05
N GLN A 40 -11.30 -8.85 11.89
CA GLN A 40 -12.45 -8.66 12.78
C GLN A 40 -12.22 -9.29 14.16
N HIS A 41 -11.56 -10.45 14.20
CA HIS A 41 -11.31 -11.17 15.45
C HIS A 41 -10.16 -10.55 16.26
N PHE A 42 -9.15 -10.02 15.59
CA PHE A 42 -8.00 -9.37 16.21
C PHE A 42 -8.04 -7.86 15.91
N PRO A 43 -8.75 -7.03 16.70
CA PRO A 43 -8.76 -5.59 16.52
C PRO A 43 -7.40 -4.96 16.89
N GLY A 44 -7.15 -3.75 16.40
CA GLY A 44 -5.92 -2.98 16.64
C GLY A 44 -5.34 -2.36 15.37
N ASP A 45 -4.16 -1.73 15.49
CA ASP A 45 -3.56 -0.94 14.41
C ASP A 45 -2.29 -1.56 13.82
N GLY A 46 -1.70 -2.54 14.51
CA GLY A 46 -0.46 -3.22 14.09
C GLY A 46 -0.68 -4.46 13.23
N SER A 47 0.36 -4.82 12.47
CA SER A 47 0.47 -6.16 11.87
C SER A 47 0.57 -7.23 12.94
N PHE A 48 0.08 -8.44 12.64
CA PHE A 48 0.07 -9.55 13.59
C PHE A 48 0.30 -10.89 12.88
N VAL A 49 0.58 -11.92 13.67
CA VAL A 49 0.69 -13.32 13.24
C VAL A 49 -0.33 -14.15 14.00
N LEU A 50 -0.80 -15.24 13.41
CA LEU A 50 -1.72 -16.16 14.08
C LEU A 50 -0.93 -17.31 14.70
N ARG A 51 -1.02 -17.46 16.02
CA ARG A 51 -0.50 -18.65 16.71
C ARG A 51 -1.44 -19.83 16.51
N ALA A 52 -0.86 -21.00 16.26
CA ALA A 52 -1.61 -22.26 16.20
C ALA A 52 -1.99 -22.72 17.62
N ALA A 53 -2.99 -23.61 17.71
CA ALA A 53 -3.45 -24.16 19.00
C ALA A 53 -2.42 -25.12 19.64
N GLN A 54 -1.63 -25.78 18.81
CA GLN A 54 -0.40 -26.47 19.19
C GLN A 54 0.76 -25.54 18.83
N ASP A 55 1.87 -25.58 19.57
CA ASP A 55 3.00 -24.65 19.41
C ASP A 55 3.35 -24.36 17.93
N GLY A 56 3.63 -23.08 17.64
CA GLY A 56 3.91 -22.60 16.28
C GLY A 56 2.88 -21.58 15.77
N TYR A 57 2.84 -21.41 14.44
CA TYR A 57 1.98 -20.43 13.76
C TYR A 57 1.11 -21.07 12.70
N THR A 58 -0.06 -20.48 12.46
CA THR A 58 -0.95 -20.89 11.37
C THR A 58 -0.46 -20.30 10.05
N VAL A 59 -0.33 -21.17 9.04
CA VAL A 59 0.05 -20.80 7.67
C VAL A 59 -1.06 -21.22 6.70
N PHE A 60 -1.44 -20.30 5.82
CA PHE A 60 -2.50 -20.48 4.83
C PHE A 60 -1.94 -20.58 3.41
N GLY A 61 -2.62 -21.36 2.56
CA GLY A 61 -2.34 -21.50 1.13
C GLY A 61 -1.72 -22.85 0.76
N LEU A 62 -2.28 -23.45 -0.29
CA LEU A 62 -1.76 -24.71 -0.86
C LEU A 62 -0.31 -24.50 -1.32
N ARG A 63 0.59 -25.43 -0.95
CA ARG A 63 2.04 -25.44 -1.24
C ARG A 63 2.92 -24.51 -0.39
N ARG A 64 2.39 -23.91 0.69
CA ARG A 64 3.20 -23.13 1.65
C ARG A 64 3.42 -23.82 2.98
N GLU A 65 2.50 -24.69 3.35
CA GLU A 65 2.61 -25.55 4.51
C GLU A 65 3.91 -26.38 4.43
N GLY A 66 4.73 -26.30 5.48
CA GLY A 66 6.06 -26.92 5.52
C GLY A 66 7.19 -26.16 4.82
N SER A 67 6.92 -24.97 4.26
CA SER A 67 7.96 -24.13 3.59
C SER A 67 8.06 -22.71 4.14
N ILE A 68 7.13 -22.32 5.02
CA ILE A 68 7.03 -21.02 5.68
C ILE A 68 6.70 -21.31 7.15
N ASP A 69 7.33 -20.59 8.07
CA ASP A 69 7.10 -20.74 9.51
C ASP A 69 5.92 -19.91 10.01
N MET A 70 5.71 -18.72 9.44
CA MET A 70 4.61 -17.84 9.80
C MET A 70 4.20 -16.89 8.69
N GLN A 71 2.97 -16.38 8.80
CA GLN A 71 2.41 -15.38 7.91
C GLN A 71 2.04 -14.10 8.67
N VAL A 72 2.47 -12.97 8.14
CA VAL A 72 2.16 -11.64 8.71
C VAL A 72 0.90 -11.09 8.06
N PHE A 73 -0.12 -10.88 8.89
CA PHE A 73 -1.33 -10.18 8.52
C PHE A 73 -1.07 -8.68 8.53
N HIS A 74 -1.14 -8.04 7.36
CA HIS A 74 -1.04 -6.59 7.24
C HIS A 74 -2.43 -5.97 7.20
N ARG A 75 -2.69 -5.01 8.07
CA ARG A 75 -3.97 -4.29 8.07
C ARG A 75 -4.13 -3.42 6.84
N ARG A 76 -5.37 -3.21 6.44
CA ARG A 76 -5.69 -2.26 5.38
C ARG A 76 -5.28 -0.87 5.84
N SER A 77 -4.47 -0.19 5.04
CA SER A 77 -4.17 1.23 5.29
C SER A 77 -5.47 2.03 5.38
N ALA A 78 -5.66 2.77 6.47
CA ALA A 78 -6.75 3.71 6.57
C ALA A 78 -6.69 4.73 5.43
N ILE A 79 -7.83 5.09 4.87
CA ILE A 79 -7.94 6.18 3.89
C ILE A 79 -8.38 7.42 4.66
N GLU A 80 -7.63 8.51 4.51
CA GLU A 80 -7.99 9.77 5.15
C GLU A 80 -9.19 10.39 4.37
N PRO A 81 -10.31 10.72 5.03
CA PRO A 81 -11.56 11.11 4.37
C PRO A 81 -11.46 12.34 3.46
N VAL A 82 -10.68 13.35 3.84
CA VAL A 82 -10.60 14.64 3.16
C VAL A 82 -9.73 14.56 1.90
N SER A 83 -8.50 14.07 2.04
CA SER A 83 -7.54 13.89 0.95
C SER A 83 -7.91 12.73 0.03
N ARG A 84 -8.63 11.73 0.56
CA ARG A 84 -8.97 10.47 -0.11
C ARG A 84 -7.73 9.62 -0.41
N ARG A 85 -6.67 9.77 0.38
CA ARG A 85 -5.37 9.10 0.21
C ARG A 85 -5.03 8.22 1.41
N PRO A 86 -4.14 7.23 1.26
CA PRO A 86 -3.67 6.43 2.39
C PRO A 86 -3.09 7.31 3.52
N HIS A 87 -3.56 7.07 4.75
CA HIS A 87 -3.20 7.86 5.93
C HIS A 87 -1.69 7.83 6.22
N TRP A 88 -1.00 6.74 5.89
CA TRP A 88 0.46 6.60 6.09
C TRP A 88 1.26 7.68 5.34
N MET A 89 0.76 8.21 4.21
CA MET A 89 1.45 9.27 3.47
C MET A 89 1.63 10.52 4.33
N GLN A 90 0.66 10.83 5.20
CA GLN A 90 0.77 11.93 6.16
C GLN A 90 1.49 11.47 7.43
N ALA A 91 0.99 10.41 8.06
CA ALA A 91 1.42 10.00 9.39
C ALA A 91 2.87 9.47 9.45
N MET A 92 3.36 8.88 8.36
CA MET A 92 4.70 8.27 8.31
C MET A 92 5.64 9.01 7.37
N ALA A 93 5.17 9.35 6.16
CA ALA A 93 6.02 9.99 5.15
C ALA A 93 6.08 11.52 5.28
N GLY A 94 5.26 12.13 6.15
CA GLY A 94 5.24 13.57 6.38
C GLY A 94 4.73 14.39 5.19
N TYR A 95 4.04 13.75 4.24
CA TYR A 95 3.50 14.43 3.06
C TYR A 95 2.30 15.27 3.47
N ARG A 96 2.08 16.36 2.73
CA ARG A 96 0.98 17.28 2.97
C ARG A 96 -0.07 17.15 1.86
N PRO A 97 -1.35 17.18 2.23
CA PRO A 97 -2.43 17.23 1.26
C PRO A 97 -2.45 18.60 0.59
N VAL A 98 -2.35 18.63 -0.74
CA VAL A 98 -2.34 19.85 -1.56
C VAL A 98 -3.47 19.79 -2.58
N ASP A 99 -4.23 20.89 -2.69
CA ASP A 99 -5.33 20.98 -3.64
C ASP A 99 -4.84 20.96 -5.08
N VAL A 100 -5.60 20.27 -5.93
CA VAL A 100 -5.38 20.28 -7.36
C VAL A 100 -5.76 21.66 -7.91
N PRO A 101 -4.89 22.34 -8.68
CA PRO A 101 -5.23 23.61 -9.29
C PRO A 101 -6.54 23.54 -10.10
N ALA A 102 -7.46 24.47 -9.85
CA ALA A 102 -8.82 24.42 -10.40
C ALA A 102 -8.87 24.36 -11.94
N HIS A 103 -7.90 25.00 -12.61
CA HIS A 103 -7.78 25.00 -14.07
C HIS A 103 -7.41 23.63 -14.65
N LEU A 104 -6.92 22.69 -13.83
CA LEU A 104 -6.62 21.32 -14.22
C LEU A 104 -7.79 20.36 -13.97
N ILE A 105 -8.90 20.80 -13.37
CA ILE A 105 -10.06 19.95 -13.13
C ILE A 105 -10.84 19.78 -14.44
N PRO A 106 -11.03 18.54 -14.95
CA PRO A 106 -11.72 18.31 -16.20
C PRO A 106 -13.20 18.69 -16.10
N LYS A 107 -13.71 19.38 -17.12
CA LYS A 107 -15.16 19.63 -17.27
C LYS A 107 -15.90 18.40 -17.81
N THR A 108 -15.21 17.53 -18.56
CA THR A 108 -15.74 16.28 -19.11
C THR A 108 -14.70 15.17 -19.01
N GLY A 109 -15.15 13.92 -18.95
CA GLY A 109 -14.25 12.76 -18.97
C GLY A 109 -13.37 12.61 -17.73
N SER A 110 -12.19 12.02 -17.91
CA SER A 110 -11.19 11.76 -16.88
C SER A 110 -9.81 12.14 -17.39
N GLN A 111 -8.93 12.62 -16.50
CA GLN A 111 -7.54 12.92 -16.86
C GLN A 111 -6.61 12.67 -15.68
N TYR A 112 -5.37 12.29 -15.99
CA TYR A 112 -4.29 12.25 -15.00
C TYR A 112 -3.62 13.61 -14.93
N VAL A 113 -3.40 14.10 -13.72
CA VAL A 113 -2.62 15.31 -13.46
C VAL A 113 -1.48 14.96 -12.52
N TYR A 114 -0.36 15.65 -12.69
CA TYR A 114 0.84 15.41 -11.92
C TYR A 114 1.29 16.67 -11.19
N ALA A 115 2.08 16.46 -10.14
CA ALA A 115 2.86 17.49 -9.46
C ALA A 115 4.33 17.08 -9.50
N ALA A 116 5.19 17.90 -10.09
CA ALA A 116 6.63 17.67 -10.18
C ALA A 116 7.37 18.78 -9.39
N PRO A 117 8.45 18.47 -8.66
CA PRO A 117 9.25 19.49 -7.99
C PRO A 117 9.67 20.58 -8.98
N LYS A 118 9.51 21.85 -8.58
CA LYS A 118 9.83 23.00 -9.42
C LYS A 118 11.32 22.96 -9.81
N GLY A 119 11.60 23.20 -11.08
CA GLY A 119 12.97 23.16 -11.62
C GLY A 119 13.45 21.77 -12.06
N GLN A 120 12.67 20.70 -11.82
CA GLN A 120 12.90 19.45 -12.54
C GLN A 120 12.49 19.59 -14.01
N MET A 121 13.26 18.94 -14.89
CA MET A 121 12.97 18.85 -16.32
C MET A 121 11.61 18.18 -16.56
N THR A 122 11.02 18.39 -17.74
CA THR A 122 9.74 17.80 -18.15
C THR A 122 9.70 16.27 -18.09
N ASP A 123 10.86 15.62 -18.08
CA ASP A 123 11.00 14.16 -17.99
C ASP A 123 11.30 13.67 -16.56
N GLY A 124 11.26 14.58 -15.58
CA GLY A 124 11.44 14.26 -14.16
C GLY A 124 10.31 13.39 -13.62
N VAL A 125 10.63 12.56 -12.62
CA VAL A 125 9.63 11.72 -11.95
C VAL A 125 8.70 12.62 -11.13
N PRO A 126 7.38 12.63 -11.41
CA PRO A 126 6.45 13.38 -10.59
C PRO A 126 6.49 12.93 -9.13
N ALA A 127 6.35 13.88 -8.21
CA ALA A 127 6.20 13.56 -6.80
C ALA A 127 4.88 12.85 -6.52
N ASP A 128 3.83 13.20 -7.26
CA ASP A 128 2.53 12.54 -7.18
C ASP A 128 1.72 12.70 -8.49
N ILE A 129 0.83 11.75 -8.73
CA ILE A 129 -0.09 11.73 -9.88
C ILE A 129 -1.47 11.36 -9.36
N VAL A 130 -2.49 12.12 -9.77
CA VAL A 130 -3.88 11.86 -9.40
C VAL A 130 -4.79 11.76 -10.61
N LEU A 131 -5.78 10.88 -10.52
CA LEU A 131 -6.85 10.74 -11.51
C LEU A 131 -8.02 11.65 -11.15
N LEU A 132 -8.30 12.61 -12.01
CA LEU A 132 -9.47 13.48 -11.91
C LEU A 132 -10.60 12.96 -12.79
N ARG A 133 -11.84 13.20 -12.35
CA ARG A 133 -13.05 12.88 -13.11
C ARG A 133 -14.01 14.05 -13.04
N ALA A 134 -14.60 14.41 -14.18
CA ALA A 134 -15.58 15.47 -14.24
C ALA A 134 -16.77 15.19 -13.31
N GLY A 135 -17.24 16.22 -12.60
CA GLY A 135 -18.37 16.12 -11.65
C GLY A 135 -18.08 15.31 -10.39
N ARG A 136 -16.83 14.92 -10.13
CA ARG A 136 -16.40 14.27 -8.88
C ARG A 136 -15.52 15.21 -8.08
N THR A 137 -15.57 15.08 -6.75
CA THR A 137 -14.61 15.74 -5.86
C THR A 137 -13.19 15.32 -6.23
N ALA A 138 -12.34 16.31 -6.51
CA ALA A 138 -10.94 16.05 -6.82
C ALA A 138 -10.22 15.47 -5.59
N PRO A 139 -9.43 14.38 -5.73
CA PRO A 139 -8.50 13.98 -4.69
C PRO A 139 -7.43 15.05 -4.51
N LYS A 140 -6.78 15.06 -3.34
CA LYS A 140 -5.62 15.92 -3.11
C LYS A 140 -4.33 15.23 -3.56
N PHE A 141 -3.36 16.03 -3.98
CA PHE A 141 -1.97 15.56 -4.08
C PHE A 141 -1.41 15.31 -2.69
N MET A 142 -0.48 14.36 -2.57
CA MET A 142 0.29 14.11 -1.35
C MET A 142 1.75 14.43 -1.62
N LEU A 143 2.16 15.65 -1.23
CA LEU A 143 3.46 16.18 -1.61
C LEU A 143 4.39 16.30 -0.39
N PRO A 144 5.67 15.94 -0.52
CA PRO A 144 6.70 16.40 0.41
C PRO A 144 6.71 17.94 0.53
N PRO A 145 7.37 18.51 1.55
CA PRO A 145 7.66 19.93 1.58
C PRO A 145 8.47 20.37 0.36
N GLY A 146 8.01 21.41 -0.35
CA GLY A 146 8.70 21.93 -1.52
C GLY A 146 7.81 22.81 -2.41
N GLU A 147 8.40 23.31 -3.49
CA GLU A 147 7.67 24.01 -4.56
C GLU A 147 7.44 23.05 -5.74
N TYR A 148 6.29 23.19 -6.40
CA TYR A 148 5.85 22.24 -7.43
C TYR A 148 5.28 22.94 -8.66
N THR A 149 5.51 22.32 -9.81
CA THR A 149 4.83 22.59 -11.08
C THR A 149 3.77 21.51 -11.29
N TYR A 150 2.60 21.92 -11.79
CA TYR A 150 1.48 21.02 -12.04
C TYR A 150 1.19 20.94 -13.54
N GLY A 151 0.78 19.77 -14.01
CA GLY A 151 0.46 19.57 -15.42
C GLY A 151 -0.47 18.39 -15.66
N ILE A 152 -0.93 18.28 -16.90
CA ILE A 152 -1.70 17.13 -17.38
C ILE A 152 -0.70 16.08 -17.86
N LEU A 153 -0.85 14.85 -17.38
CA LEU A 153 -0.11 13.71 -17.90
C LEU A 153 -0.82 13.25 -19.18
N LYS A 154 -0.15 13.37 -20.33
CA LYS A 154 -0.67 12.98 -21.64
C LYS A 154 -0.42 11.50 -21.92
#